data_AF-W4SHR8-F1
#
_entry.id   AF-W4SHR8-F1
#
_cell.length_a   1.000
_cell.length_b   1.000
_cell.length_c   1.000
_cell.angle_alpha   90.00
_cell.angle_beta   90.00
_cell.angle_gamma   90.00
#
_symmetry.space_group_name_H-M   'P 1'
#
loop_
_entity.id
_entity.type
_entity.pdbx_description
1 polymer ?
#
loop_
_entity_poly.entity_id
_entity_poly.type
_entity_poly.pdbx_seq_one_letter_code
_entity_poly.pdbx_strand_id
1 'polypeptide(L)'
;MWTHAVAKDEFLAGSKVAAKILFDAIKQQRQSSQLKALTALCQPKICLEDLNSSGAEYVAVEMLAGSLIVLAHKIIDLHGALPIKSAGALHFESEINRLIRDYPAARIKKKFELPLKFCVGREVGHLPLGIIVYGARNQYCHFGESRRLDPLNELVFNHLQQLYADAEWLNFDAKAGGRILALTATSTLYWTADENDGIVGFERFCEDMSDVVGQAY
;
A
#
# COMPACT_ATOMS: atom_id res chain seq x y z
N MET A 1 -5.16 -27.99 14.07
CA MET A 1 -5.53 -26.55 14.06
C MET A 1 -4.75 -25.93 15.21
N TRP A 2 -3.64 -25.24 14.94
CA TRP A 2 -2.78 -24.69 15.99
C TRP A 2 -3.45 -23.43 16.56
N THR A 3 -4.19 -23.59 17.65
CA THR A 3 -4.90 -22.51 18.37
C THR A 3 -4.10 -22.09 19.59
N HIS A 4 -2.85 -21.68 19.39
CA HIS A 4 -2.20 -20.83 20.37
C HIS A 4 -2.47 -19.40 19.93
N ALA A 5 -3.36 -18.72 20.67
CA ALA A 5 -3.48 -17.28 20.54
C ALA A 5 -2.13 -16.68 20.97
N VAL A 6 -1.30 -16.33 19.99
CA VAL A 6 -0.07 -15.58 20.22
C VAL A 6 -0.47 -14.31 20.96
N ALA A 7 0.19 -14.03 22.08
CA ALA A 7 -0.10 -12.82 22.84
C ALA A 7 0.15 -11.59 21.96
N LYS A 8 -0.66 -10.53 22.10
CA LYS A 8 -0.53 -9.30 21.28
C LYS A 8 0.92 -8.82 21.23
N ASP A 9 1.59 -8.74 22.37
CA ASP A 9 2.95 -8.21 22.46
C ASP A 9 3.98 -9.15 21.79
N GLU A 10 3.79 -10.46 21.89
CA GLU A 10 4.63 -11.45 21.22
C GLU A 10 4.46 -11.37 19.70
N PHE A 11 3.22 -11.23 19.21
CA PHE A 11 2.94 -11.06 17.79
C PHE A 11 3.55 -9.76 17.26
N LEU A 12 3.38 -8.64 17.97
CA LEU A 12 3.92 -7.34 17.57
C LEU A 12 5.46 -7.38 17.54
N ALA A 13 6.11 -7.93 18.57
CA ALA A 13 7.56 -8.10 18.59
C ALA A 13 8.06 -8.96 17.42
N GLY A 14 7.42 -10.11 17.16
CA GLY A 14 7.76 -10.97 16.03
C GLY A 14 7.54 -10.29 14.67
N SER A 15 6.45 -9.53 14.54
CA SER A 15 6.16 -8.76 13.32
C SER A 15 7.19 -7.66 13.07
N LYS A 16 7.70 -7.00 14.11
CA LYS A 16 8.72 -5.96 13.98
C LYS A 16 10.04 -6.54 13.48
N VAL A 17 10.42 -7.71 13.99
CA VAL A 17 11.59 -8.47 13.48
C VAL A 17 11.39 -8.84 12.01
N ALA A 18 10.21 -9.36 11.65
CA ALA A 18 9.89 -9.69 10.27
C ALA A 18 9.95 -8.46 9.34
N ALA A 19 9.41 -7.32 9.77
CA ALA A 19 9.49 -6.06 9.04
C ALA A 19 10.96 -5.67 8.83
N LYS A 20 11.80 -5.69 9.87
CA LYS A 20 13.22 -5.36 9.73
C LYS A 20 13.94 -6.23 8.71
N ILE A 21 13.69 -7.55 8.73
CA ILE A 21 14.24 -8.49 7.76
C ILE A 21 13.81 -8.14 6.34
N LEU A 22 12.54 -7.77 6.13
CA LEU A 22 12.04 -7.35 4.82
C LEU A 22 12.72 -6.07 4.34
N PHE A 23 12.87 -5.06 5.19
CA PHE A 23 13.58 -3.81 4.85
C PHE A 23 15.05 -4.08 4.47
N ASP A 24 15.75 -4.92 5.23
CA ASP A 24 17.14 -5.30 4.96
C ASP A 24 17.27 -6.06 3.63
N ALA A 25 16.34 -6.99 3.36
CA ALA A 25 16.31 -7.74 2.11
C ALA A 25 16.04 -6.83 0.90
N ILE A 26 15.08 -5.90 1.00
CA ILE A 26 14.81 -4.93 -0.08
C ILE A 26 16.04 -4.07 -0.35
N LYS A 27 16.70 -3.59 0.71
CA LYS A 27 17.94 -2.80 0.60
C LYS A 27 19.03 -3.58 -0.13
N GLN A 28 19.27 -4.83 0.25
CA GLN A 28 20.29 -5.68 -0.37
C GLN A 28 20.03 -5.92 -1.87
N GLN A 29 18.78 -6.18 -2.26
CA GLN A 29 18.40 -6.43 -3.66
C GLN A 29 18.46 -5.16 -4.53
N ARG A 30 18.25 -3.97 -3.94
CA ARG A 30 18.42 -2.70 -4.65
C ARG A 30 19.89 -2.34 -4.92
N GLN A 31 20.80 -2.74 -4.04
CA GLN A 31 22.24 -2.52 -4.22
C GLN A 31 22.85 -3.35 -5.36
N SER A 32 22.28 -4.52 -5.68
CA SER A 32 22.76 -5.35 -6.79
C SER A 32 22.26 -4.89 -8.16
N SER A 33 21.19 -4.07 -8.20
CA SER A 33 20.45 -3.71 -9.40
C SER A 33 20.65 -2.24 -9.82
N GLN A 34 21.89 -1.76 -9.92
CA GLN A 34 22.10 -0.42 -10.47
C GLN A 34 21.86 -0.39 -12.00
N LEU A 35 20.92 0.48 -12.40
CA LEU A 35 20.86 1.25 -13.66
C LEU A 35 19.89 0.85 -14.80
N LYS A 36 19.25 -0.32 -14.84
CA LYS A 36 18.33 -0.67 -15.97
C LYS A 36 16.85 -0.70 -15.64
N ALA A 37 16.46 -0.96 -14.39
CA ALA A 37 15.05 -1.05 -13.98
C ALA A 37 14.38 0.32 -13.78
N LEU A 38 15.14 1.34 -13.36
CA LEU A 38 14.61 2.70 -13.17
C LEU A 38 14.05 3.28 -14.47
N THR A 39 14.71 3.04 -15.61
CA THR A 39 14.28 3.54 -16.92
C THR A 39 12.99 2.86 -17.41
N ALA A 40 12.73 1.62 -16.99
CA ALA A 40 11.50 0.90 -17.29
C ALA A 40 10.34 1.31 -16.36
N LEU A 41 10.65 1.72 -15.13
CA LEU A 41 9.68 2.20 -14.13
C LEU A 41 9.23 3.65 -14.37
N CYS A 42 10.04 4.45 -15.07
CA CYS A 42 9.63 5.75 -15.58
C CYS A 42 8.72 5.65 -16.82
N GLN A 43 8.31 4.44 -17.23
CA GLN A 43 7.32 4.26 -18.29
C GLN A 43 5.91 4.33 -17.70
N PRO A 44 4.99 5.11 -18.31
CA PRO A 44 3.65 5.38 -17.79
C PRO A 44 2.71 4.17 -17.75
N LYS A 45 3.17 2.98 -18.16
CA LYS A 45 2.47 1.69 -18.04
C LYS A 45 3.48 0.57 -17.90
N ILE A 46 3.33 -0.24 -16.86
CA ILE A 46 4.05 -1.52 -16.72
C ILE A 46 3.00 -2.61 -16.91
N CYS A 47 3.25 -3.55 -17.82
CA CYS A 47 2.39 -4.71 -18.09
C CYS A 47 3.08 -6.04 -17.71
N LEU A 48 2.40 -7.18 -17.82
CA LEU A 48 2.89 -8.49 -17.30
C LEU A 48 4.16 -8.91 -18.01
N GLU A 49 4.23 -8.56 -19.28
CA GLU A 49 5.36 -8.76 -20.15
C GLU A 49 6.55 -7.88 -19.74
N ASP A 50 6.32 -6.68 -19.21
CA ASP A 50 7.39 -5.82 -18.67
C ASP A 50 7.94 -6.39 -17.36
N LEU A 51 7.10 -6.97 -16.50
CA LEU A 51 7.56 -7.66 -15.28
C LEU A 51 8.30 -8.96 -15.61
N ASN A 52 7.84 -9.69 -16.63
CA ASN A 52 8.49 -10.91 -17.11
C ASN A 52 9.81 -10.63 -17.83
N SER A 53 9.99 -9.43 -18.38
CA SER A 53 11.24 -8.95 -18.98
C SER A 53 12.12 -8.16 -18.00
N SER A 54 11.61 -7.87 -16.79
CA SER A 54 12.37 -7.28 -15.70
C SER A 54 13.40 -8.26 -15.16
N GLY A 55 14.54 -7.76 -14.68
CA GLY A 55 15.52 -8.58 -13.96
C GLY A 55 14.87 -9.21 -12.71
N ALA A 56 15.27 -10.44 -12.38
CA ALA A 56 14.75 -11.20 -11.23
C ALA A 56 14.82 -10.42 -9.90
N GLU A 57 15.80 -9.53 -9.77
CA GLU A 57 16.01 -8.64 -8.61
C GLU A 57 14.84 -7.67 -8.40
N TYR A 58 14.27 -7.13 -9.48
CA TYR A 58 13.15 -6.20 -9.39
C TYR A 58 11.86 -6.92 -8.95
N VAL A 59 11.60 -8.10 -9.53
CA VAL A 59 10.48 -8.95 -9.11
C VAL A 59 10.61 -9.31 -7.63
N ALA A 60 11.83 -9.62 -7.16
CA ALA A 60 12.09 -9.89 -5.76
C ALA A 60 11.78 -8.68 -4.86
N VAL A 61 12.18 -7.46 -5.25
CA VAL A 61 11.87 -6.23 -4.51
C VAL A 61 10.36 -6.00 -4.41
N GLU A 62 9.61 -6.17 -5.49
CA GLU A 62 8.15 -6.04 -5.49
C GLU A 62 7.46 -7.07 -4.58
N MET A 63 7.93 -8.32 -4.60
CA MET A 63 7.40 -9.37 -3.72
C MET A 63 7.69 -9.09 -2.25
N LEU A 64 8.88 -8.56 -1.93
CA LEU A 64 9.25 -8.18 -0.57
C LEU A 64 8.42 -6.97 -0.09
N ALA A 65 8.24 -5.95 -0.92
CA ALA A 65 7.37 -4.81 -0.62
C ALA A 65 5.91 -5.26 -0.43
N GLY A 66 5.42 -6.17 -1.26
CA GLY A 66 4.08 -6.76 -1.10
C GLY A 66 3.92 -7.54 0.19
N SER A 67 4.98 -8.26 0.60
CA SER A 67 5.01 -8.96 1.89
C SER A 67 4.94 -7.99 3.08
N LEU A 68 5.59 -6.82 2.99
CA LEU A 68 5.50 -5.77 3.99
C LEU A 68 4.07 -5.20 4.09
N ILE A 69 3.41 -4.97 2.95
CA ILE A 69 2.00 -4.54 2.91
C ILE A 69 1.06 -5.58 3.53
N VAL A 70 1.28 -6.87 3.25
CA VAL A 70 0.49 -7.96 3.85
C VAL A 70 0.69 -8.03 5.36
N LEU A 71 1.92 -7.85 5.85
CA LEU A 71 2.24 -7.78 7.27
C LEU A 71 1.52 -6.62 7.95
N ALA A 72 1.62 -5.41 7.40
CA ALA A 72 0.94 -4.21 7.89
C ALA A 72 -0.58 -4.40 7.94
N HIS A 73 -1.16 -4.95 6.86
CA HIS A 73 -2.58 -5.29 6.82
C HIS A 73 -2.95 -6.22 7.96
N LYS A 74 -2.11 -7.23 8.26
CA LYS A 74 -2.41 -8.19 9.33
C LYS A 74 -2.33 -7.57 10.72
N ILE A 75 -1.37 -6.66 10.94
CA ILE A 75 -1.27 -5.87 12.19
C ILE A 75 -2.55 -5.04 12.38
N ILE A 76 -2.98 -4.29 11.36
CA ILE A 76 -4.22 -3.49 11.41
C ILE A 76 -5.45 -4.39 11.66
N ASP A 77 -5.54 -5.50 10.94
CA ASP A 77 -6.67 -6.43 11.01
C ASP A 77 -6.88 -7.02 12.42
N LEU A 78 -5.79 -7.31 13.13
CA LEU A 78 -5.81 -7.92 14.46
C LEU A 78 -5.78 -6.90 15.61
N HIS A 79 -5.05 -5.80 15.43
CA HIS A 79 -4.61 -4.93 16.52
C HIS A 79 -4.78 -3.44 16.25
N GLY A 80 -5.43 -3.06 15.15
CA GLY A 80 -5.78 -1.67 14.89
C GLY A 80 -6.54 -1.08 16.08
N ALA A 81 -6.11 0.09 16.52
CA ALA A 81 -6.78 0.90 17.53
C ALA A 81 -8.20 1.26 17.09
N LEU A 82 -8.99 1.86 17.99
CA LEU A 82 -10.39 2.15 17.74
C LEU A 82 -10.54 2.99 16.44
N PRO A 83 -11.16 2.44 15.37
CA PRO A 83 -11.18 3.10 14.07
C PRO A 83 -12.11 4.31 14.10
N ILE A 84 -11.61 5.45 13.60
CA ILE A 84 -12.38 6.70 13.49
C ILE A 84 -12.08 7.31 12.12
N LYS A 85 -13.12 7.72 11.39
CA LYS A 85 -12.95 8.49 10.16
C LYS A 85 -12.45 9.88 10.52
N SER A 86 -11.24 10.20 10.08
CA SER A 86 -10.67 11.55 10.13
C SER A 86 -11.47 12.53 9.27
N ALA A 87 -11.21 13.83 9.46
CA ALA A 87 -11.83 14.88 8.64
C ALA A 87 -11.51 14.69 7.15
N GLY A 88 -10.28 14.31 6.80
CA GLY A 88 -9.90 14.02 5.42
C GLY A 88 -10.61 12.80 4.86
N ALA A 89 -10.72 11.71 5.62
CA ALA A 89 -11.46 10.51 5.20
C ALA A 89 -12.95 10.81 4.94
N LEU A 90 -13.58 11.61 5.81
CA LEU A 90 -14.96 12.07 5.63
C LEU A 90 -15.11 12.96 4.41
N HIS A 91 -14.15 13.88 4.19
CA HIS A 91 -14.11 14.73 3.00
C HIS A 91 -14.01 13.90 1.72
N PHE A 92 -13.08 12.94 1.68
CA PHE A 92 -12.91 12.02 0.55
C PHE A 92 -14.21 11.26 0.24
N GLU A 93 -14.84 10.65 1.25
CA GLU A 93 -16.12 9.96 1.07
C GLU A 93 -17.21 10.88 0.54
N SER A 94 -17.32 12.09 1.07
CA SER A 94 -18.31 13.08 0.65
C SER A 94 -18.14 13.45 -0.82
N GLU A 95 -16.90 13.69 -1.23
CA GLU A 95 -16.57 14.09 -2.60
C GLU A 95 -16.84 12.96 -3.60
N ILE A 96 -16.45 11.73 -3.27
CA ILE A 96 -16.80 10.57 -4.09
C ILE A 96 -18.32 10.39 -4.21
N ASN A 97 -19.05 10.52 -3.10
CA ASN A 97 -20.50 10.42 -3.12
C ASN A 97 -21.15 11.55 -3.94
N ARG A 98 -20.57 12.75 -3.98
CA ARG A 98 -20.99 13.84 -4.87
C ARG A 98 -20.83 13.42 -6.32
N LEU A 99 -19.64 12.97 -6.71
CA LEU A 99 -19.36 12.52 -8.07
C LEU A 99 -20.25 11.35 -8.52
N ILE A 100 -20.54 10.38 -7.64
CA ILE A 100 -21.43 9.25 -7.93
C ILE A 100 -22.86 9.74 -8.25
N ARG A 101 -23.38 10.71 -7.49
CA ARG A 101 -24.72 11.28 -7.76
C ARG A 101 -24.77 12.04 -9.07
N ASP A 102 -23.71 12.80 -9.36
CA ASP A 102 -23.65 13.68 -10.52
C ASP A 102 -23.33 12.90 -11.82
N TYR A 103 -22.90 11.64 -11.71
CA TYR A 103 -22.52 10.81 -12.86
C TYR A 103 -23.39 9.53 -12.97
N PRO A 104 -24.45 9.53 -13.79
CA PRO A 104 -25.39 8.40 -13.92
C PRO A 104 -24.74 7.05 -14.31
N ALA A 105 -23.62 7.09 -15.04
CA ALA A 105 -22.87 5.93 -15.46
C ALA A 105 -21.87 5.41 -14.39
N ALA A 106 -21.88 5.97 -13.17
CA ALA A 106 -21.04 5.49 -12.07
C ALA A 106 -21.28 4.00 -11.79
N ARG A 107 -20.20 3.25 -11.58
CA ARG A 107 -20.25 1.80 -11.29
C ARG A 107 -20.80 1.51 -9.90
N ILE A 108 -20.48 2.37 -8.93
CA ILE A 108 -21.06 2.32 -7.60
C ILE A 108 -22.49 2.89 -7.68
N LYS A 109 -23.48 2.11 -7.26
CA LYS A 109 -24.91 2.50 -7.26
C LYS A 109 -25.45 2.90 -5.88
N LYS A 110 -24.70 2.59 -4.83
CA LYS A 110 -25.05 2.90 -3.43
C LYS A 110 -24.12 3.98 -2.89
N LYS A 111 -24.40 4.46 -1.68
CA LYS A 111 -23.49 5.34 -0.95
C LYS A 111 -22.11 4.66 -0.81
N PHE A 112 -21.07 5.36 -1.23
CA PHE A 112 -19.68 4.95 -1.05
C PHE A 112 -19.26 5.19 0.40
N GLU A 113 -18.61 4.18 0.99
CA GLU A 113 -18.09 4.24 2.37
C GLU A 113 -16.75 3.49 2.42
N LEU A 114 -15.75 4.11 3.03
CA LEU A 114 -14.47 3.50 3.35
C LEU A 114 -14.68 2.42 4.43
N PRO A 115 -13.94 1.30 4.37
CA PRO A 115 -13.96 0.28 5.39
C PRO A 115 -13.51 0.87 6.73
N LEU A 116 -14.46 1.12 7.65
CA LEU A 116 -14.18 1.78 8.93
C LEU A 116 -13.01 1.14 9.66
N LYS A 117 -12.93 -0.21 9.66
CA LYS A 117 -11.84 -0.99 10.27
C LYS A 117 -10.43 -0.52 9.85
N PHE A 118 -10.28 0.01 8.64
CA PHE A 118 -9.00 0.45 8.08
C PHE A 118 -8.81 1.97 8.12
N CYS A 119 -9.75 2.72 8.69
CA CYS A 119 -9.60 4.16 8.95
C CYS A 119 -8.74 4.38 10.22
N VAL A 120 -7.46 4.05 10.12
CA VAL A 120 -6.46 4.15 11.20
C VAL A 120 -5.12 4.68 10.68
N GLY A 121 -4.32 5.22 11.59
CA GLY A 121 -3.02 5.83 11.31
C GLY A 121 -3.14 7.23 10.70
N ARG A 122 -1.99 7.83 10.39
CA ARG A 122 -1.91 9.16 9.77
C ARG A 122 -2.60 9.21 8.40
N GLU A 123 -2.92 10.41 7.96
CA GLU A 123 -3.48 10.66 6.63
C GLU A 123 -2.38 10.93 5.59
N VAL A 124 -2.55 10.38 4.39
CA VAL A 124 -1.80 10.74 3.18
C VAL A 124 -2.79 11.22 2.15
N GLY A 125 -2.77 12.54 1.93
CA GLY A 125 -3.77 13.26 1.13
C GLY A 125 -5.19 12.77 1.40
N HIS A 126 -5.72 13.02 2.59
CA HIS A 126 -7.10 12.66 2.98
C HIS A 126 -7.43 11.16 3.09
N LEU A 127 -6.48 10.26 2.81
CA LEU A 127 -6.69 8.82 3.01
C LEU A 127 -5.94 8.35 4.26
N PRO A 128 -6.60 7.69 5.21
CA PRO A 128 -5.92 7.02 6.31
C PRO A 128 -4.93 5.98 5.78
N LEU A 129 -3.78 5.85 6.42
CA LEU A 129 -2.76 4.88 6.07
C LEU A 129 -3.33 3.46 5.93
N GLY A 130 -4.22 3.05 6.83
CA GLY A 130 -4.84 1.73 6.76
C GLY A 130 -5.68 1.52 5.50
N ILE A 131 -6.29 2.57 4.93
CA ILE A 131 -7.03 2.49 3.67
C ILE A 131 -6.09 2.27 2.49
N ILE A 132 -4.91 2.90 2.51
CA ILE A 132 -3.87 2.70 1.50
C ILE A 132 -3.35 1.26 1.57
N VAL A 133 -3.06 0.76 2.78
CA VAL A 133 -2.63 -0.63 3.02
C VAL A 133 -3.70 -1.63 2.57
N TYR A 134 -4.98 -1.35 2.86
CA TYR A 134 -6.11 -2.17 2.42
C TYR A 134 -6.17 -2.29 0.89
N GLY A 135 -6.11 -1.15 0.20
CA GLY A 135 -6.11 -1.11 -1.26
C GLY A 135 -4.91 -1.86 -1.85
N ALA A 136 -3.70 -1.54 -1.36
CA ALA A 136 -2.45 -2.12 -1.85
C ALA A 136 -2.39 -3.64 -1.63
N ARG A 137 -2.82 -4.14 -0.47
CA ARG A 137 -2.87 -5.59 -0.17
C ARG A 137 -3.79 -6.31 -1.14
N ASN A 138 -4.97 -5.76 -1.39
CA ASN A 138 -5.91 -6.36 -2.33
C ASN A 138 -5.32 -6.44 -3.74
N GLN A 139 -4.67 -5.38 -4.20
CA GLN A 139 -4.04 -5.40 -5.51
C GLN A 139 -2.87 -6.38 -5.60
N TYR A 140 -2.02 -6.43 -4.58
CA TYR A 140 -0.89 -7.36 -4.52
C TYR A 140 -1.35 -8.82 -4.56
N CYS A 141 -2.36 -9.20 -3.76
CA CYS A 141 -2.85 -10.58 -3.70
C CYS A 141 -3.60 -11.02 -4.98
N HIS A 142 -4.13 -10.09 -5.76
CA HIS A 142 -4.90 -10.36 -6.98
C HIS A 142 -4.19 -9.91 -8.26
N PHE A 143 -2.87 -9.69 -8.19
CA PHE A 143 -2.03 -9.13 -9.27
C PHE A 143 -2.12 -9.90 -10.61
N GLY A 144 -2.37 -11.20 -10.57
CA GLY A 144 -2.48 -12.06 -11.76
C GLY A 144 -3.91 -12.28 -12.28
N GLU A 145 -4.92 -11.70 -11.62
CA GLU A 145 -6.31 -11.91 -12.01
C GLU A 145 -6.71 -10.94 -13.13
N SER A 146 -7.40 -11.45 -14.16
CA SER A 146 -7.95 -10.63 -15.26
C SER A 146 -9.14 -9.77 -14.85
N ARG A 147 -9.53 -9.81 -13.58
CA ARG A 147 -10.70 -9.12 -13.05
C ARG A 147 -10.38 -7.64 -12.85
N ARG A 148 -11.36 -6.80 -13.16
CA ARG A 148 -11.27 -5.36 -12.89
C ARG A 148 -11.25 -5.12 -11.38
N LEU A 149 -10.47 -4.13 -10.96
CA LEU A 149 -10.37 -3.69 -9.58
C LEU A 149 -11.72 -3.35 -8.95
N ASP A 150 -11.85 -3.62 -7.66
CA ASP A 150 -12.97 -3.14 -6.86
C ASP A 150 -13.01 -1.59 -6.90
N PRO A 151 -14.21 -0.97 -6.99
CA PRO A 151 -14.34 0.48 -7.06
C PRO A 151 -13.60 1.24 -5.97
N LEU A 152 -13.54 0.71 -4.76
CA LEU A 152 -12.83 1.35 -3.66
C LEU A 152 -11.33 1.46 -3.95
N ASN A 153 -10.72 0.36 -4.41
CA ASN A 153 -9.31 0.33 -4.75
C ASN A 153 -9.03 1.30 -5.91
N GLU A 154 -9.86 1.29 -6.97
CA GLU A 154 -9.72 2.24 -8.09
C GLU A 154 -9.72 3.70 -7.61
N LEU A 155 -10.62 4.05 -6.69
CA LEU A 155 -10.75 5.42 -6.18
C LEU A 155 -9.58 5.83 -5.31
N VAL A 156 -9.15 4.96 -4.38
CA VAL A 156 -7.96 5.18 -3.55
C VAL A 156 -6.73 5.43 -4.43
N PHE A 157 -6.56 4.63 -5.46
CA PHE A 157 -5.40 4.69 -6.34
C PHE A 157 -5.42 5.87 -7.30
N ASN A 158 -6.57 6.18 -7.89
CA ASN A 158 -6.72 7.40 -8.68
C ASN A 158 -6.43 8.65 -7.84
N HIS A 159 -6.86 8.64 -6.57
CA HIS A 159 -6.59 9.73 -5.65
C HIS A 159 -5.10 9.87 -5.34
N LEU A 160 -4.41 8.78 -5.05
CA LEU A 160 -2.95 8.79 -4.87
C LEU A 160 -2.24 9.25 -6.15
N GLN A 161 -2.65 8.79 -7.34
CA GLN A 161 -2.07 9.25 -8.61
C GLN A 161 -2.18 10.76 -8.77
N GLN A 162 -3.29 11.37 -8.38
CA GLN A 162 -3.49 12.80 -8.47
C GLN A 162 -2.59 13.58 -7.50
N LEU A 163 -2.38 13.06 -6.29
CA LEU A 163 -1.46 13.67 -5.31
C LEU A 163 -0.02 13.66 -5.80
N TYR A 164 0.36 12.63 -6.56
CA TYR A 164 1.70 12.42 -7.09
C TYR A 164 1.76 12.60 -8.60
N ALA A 165 0.91 13.46 -9.17
CA ALA A 165 0.81 13.64 -10.63
C ALA A 165 2.13 14.04 -11.28
N ASP A 166 2.96 14.81 -10.56
CA ASP A 166 4.29 15.24 -11.01
C ASP A 166 5.41 14.20 -10.75
N ALA A 167 5.08 13.10 -10.05
CA ALA A 167 6.00 12.00 -9.82
C ALA A 167 5.81 10.95 -10.93
N GLU A 168 6.43 11.18 -12.08
CA GLU A 168 6.33 10.33 -13.27
C GLU A 168 6.69 8.85 -13.04
N TRP A 169 7.37 8.53 -11.93
CA TRP A 169 7.77 7.18 -11.51
C TRP A 169 6.76 6.50 -10.57
N LEU A 170 5.75 7.21 -10.04
CA LEU A 170 4.69 6.66 -9.20
C LEU A 170 3.45 6.42 -10.07
N ASN A 171 3.26 5.17 -10.48
CA ASN A 171 2.10 4.75 -11.27
C ASN A 171 1.10 3.98 -10.40
N PHE A 172 -0.10 4.52 -10.29
CA PHE A 172 -1.26 3.89 -9.66
C PHE A 172 -2.37 3.56 -10.66
N ASP A 173 -2.09 3.62 -11.97
CA ASP A 173 -3.11 3.47 -13.01
C ASP A 173 -3.83 2.13 -12.84
N ALA A 174 -5.12 2.20 -12.54
CA ALA A 174 -6.01 1.07 -12.33
C ALA A 174 -6.77 0.69 -13.62
N LYS A 175 -6.36 1.20 -14.79
CA LYS A 175 -6.98 0.86 -16.09
C LYS A 175 -6.63 -0.57 -16.54
N ALA A 176 -7.24 -1.04 -17.63
CA ALA A 176 -6.92 -2.33 -18.22
C ALA A 176 -5.40 -2.43 -18.51
N GLY A 177 -4.70 -3.30 -17.77
CA GLY A 177 -3.24 -3.44 -17.82
C GLY A 177 -2.45 -2.47 -16.94
N GLY A 178 -3.10 -1.54 -16.25
CA GLY A 178 -2.51 -0.66 -15.25
C GLY A 178 -2.30 -1.39 -13.93
N ARG A 179 -1.19 -1.07 -13.26
CA ARG A 179 -0.65 -1.83 -12.13
C ARG A 179 -0.29 -0.91 -11.00
N ILE A 180 -0.50 -1.39 -9.79
CA ILE A 180 0.23 -0.90 -8.62
C ILE A 180 1.23 -1.94 -8.23
N LEU A 181 2.44 -1.46 -8.22
CA LEU A 181 3.59 -2.11 -7.65
C LEU A 181 3.52 -1.90 -6.15
N ALA A 182 3.72 -2.95 -5.37
CA ALA A 182 3.69 -2.84 -3.91
C ALA A 182 4.72 -1.80 -3.43
N LEU A 183 5.81 -1.65 -4.19
CA LEU A 183 6.82 -0.63 -3.99
C LEU A 183 6.29 0.81 -4.11
N THR A 184 5.31 1.08 -4.98
CA THR A 184 4.65 2.38 -5.11
C THR A 184 3.85 2.71 -3.85
N ALA A 185 3.12 1.72 -3.32
CA ALA A 185 2.36 1.88 -2.08
C ALA A 185 3.30 2.11 -0.87
N THR A 186 4.37 1.34 -0.74
CA THR A 186 5.36 1.57 0.33
C THR A 186 6.06 2.92 0.16
N SER A 187 6.36 3.35 -1.06
CA SER A 187 6.97 4.68 -1.31
C SER A 187 6.05 5.84 -0.93
N THR A 188 4.76 5.72 -1.23
CA THR A 188 3.73 6.69 -0.79
C THR A 188 3.69 6.84 0.72
N LEU A 189 3.90 5.73 1.42
CA LEU A 189 3.94 5.68 2.87
C LEU A 189 5.32 6.03 3.43
N TYR A 190 6.32 6.37 2.61
CA TYR A 190 7.70 6.57 3.05
C TYR A 190 8.27 5.36 3.82
N TRP A 191 7.83 4.16 3.42
CA TRP A 191 8.34 2.87 3.89
C TRP A 191 9.40 2.37 2.91
N THR A 192 10.42 3.21 2.71
CA THR A 192 11.42 3.05 1.66
C THR A 192 12.67 2.36 2.20
N ALA A 193 13.26 1.50 1.37
CA ALA A 193 14.49 0.79 1.68
C ALA A 193 15.50 1.02 0.56
N ASP A 194 16.25 2.12 0.64
CA ASP A 194 17.37 2.40 -0.27
C ASP A 194 18.71 2.47 0.49
N GLU A 195 19.80 2.79 -0.23
CA GLU A 195 21.17 2.80 0.30
C GLU A 195 21.31 3.64 1.58
N ASN A 196 20.60 4.78 1.66
CA ASN A 196 20.66 5.72 2.78
C ASN A 196 19.40 5.69 3.66
N ASP A 197 18.26 5.29 3.11
CA ASP A 197 16.94 5.51 3.70
C ASP A 197 16.35 4.26 4.36
N GLY A 198 16.93 3.06 4.19
CA GLY A 198 16.33 1.83 4.74
C GLY A 198 16.21 1.77 6.26
N ILE A 199 17.00 2.56 7.01
CA ILE A 199 16.80 2.72 8.45
C ILE A 199 15.61 3.65 8.71
N VAL A 200 15.57 4.79 8.02
CA VAL A 200 14.53 5.81 8.14
C VAL A 200 13.16 5.26 7.74
N GLY A 201 13.06 4.50 6.66
CA GLY A 201 11.82 3.87 6.24
C GLY A 201 11.33 2.79 7.22
N PHE A 202 12.24 2.05 7.85
CA PHE A 202 11.88 1.10 8.92
C PHE A 202 11.42 1.81 10.19
N GLU A 203 12.09 2.89 10.60
CA GLU A 203 11.68 3.73 11.72
C GLU A 203 10.31 4.34 11.45
N ARG A 204 10.07 4.87 10.25
CA ARG A 204 8.77 5.40 9.85
C ARG A 204 7.68 4.34 9.86
N PHE A 205 7.98 3.12 9.39
CA PHE A 205 7.06 1.99 9.51
C PHE A 205 6.71 1.71 10.97
N CYS A 206 7.70 1.72 11.88
CA CYS A 206 7.46 1.47 13.30
C CYS A 206 6.64 2.57 13.96
N GLU A 207 6.87 3.84 13.63
CA GLU A 207 6.06 4.98 14.05
C GLU A 207 4.61 4.81 13.58
N ASP A 208 4.43 4.56 12.28
CA ASP A 208 3.10 4.37 11.68
C ASP A 208 2.36 3.19 12.31
N MET A 209 3.05 2.08 12.59
CA MET A 209 2.44 0.93 13.27
C MET A 209 2.13 1.22 14.72
N SER A 210 2.97 1.98 15.43
CA SER A 210 2.71 2.40 16.82
C SER A 210 1.41 3.21 16.91
N ASP A 211 1.25 4.17 16.00
CA ASP A 211 0.03 4.98 15.88
C ASP A 211 -1.19 4.12 15.57
N VAL A 212 -1.05 3.18 14.64
CA VAL A 212 -2.11 2.24 14.26
C VAL A 212 -2.56 1.38 15.43
N VAL A 213 -1.64 0.87 16.26
CA VAL A 213 -1.98 -0.05 17.37
C VAL A 213 -2.25 0.65 18.70
N GLY A 214 -1.97 1.95 18.79
CA GLY A 214 -2.15 2.79 19.98
C GLY A 214 -1.15 2.50 21.12
N GLN A 215 -0.01 1.88 20.81
CA GLN A 215 1.08 1.58 21.74
C GLN A 215 2.41 1.51 20.99
N ALA A 216 3.53 1.55 21.69
CA ALA A 216 4.83 1.38 21.05
C ALA A 216 4.92 0.03 20.32
N TYR A 217 5.33 0.08 19.05
CA TYR A 217 5.62 -1.06 18.18
C TYR A 217 7.11 -1.41 18.24
#